data_AF-A0A6A5F8U1-F1
#
_entry.id   AF-A0A6A5F8U1-F1
#
_cell.length_a   1.000
_cell.length_b   1.000
_cell.length_c   1.000
_cell.angle_alpha   90.00
_cell.angle_beta   90.00
_cell.angle_gamma   90.00
#
_symmetry.space_group_name_H-M   'P 1'
#
loop_
_entity.id
_entity.type
_entity.pdbx_description
1 polymer ?
#
loop_
_entity_poly.entity_id
_entity_poly.type
_entity_poly.pdbx_seq_one_letter_code
_entity_poly.pdbx_strand_id
1 'polypeptide(L)'
;MFVTYFLLLSSLGLVITTQAQDCSKPAGGDNMGLKGDDILLQTFPEGKKVTFACDVGYVTAGGSPSITCTAGNWTPLKLKCESE
;
A
#
# COMPACT_ATOMS: atom_id res chain seq x y z
N MET A 1 4.46 -7.08 28.05
CA MET A 1 3.77 -6.65 29.28
C MET A 1 2.74 -5.59 28.93
N PHE A 2 1.66 -5.97 28.22
CA PHE A 2 0.51 -5.09 27.92
C PHE A 2 -0.70 -5.93 27.47
N VAL A 3 -0.45 -7.08 26.85
CA VAL A 3 -1.50 -8.00 26.38
C VAL A 3 -2.23 -8.73 27.51
N THR A 4 -1.58 -8.93 28.66
CA THR A 4 -2.17 -9.65 29.81
C THR A 4 -3.01 -8.79 30.73
N TYR A 5 -2.87 -7.45 30.68
CA TYR A 5 -3.67 -6.53 31.51
C TYR A 5 -5.03 -6.22 30.88
N PHE A 6 -5.16 -6.39 29.56
CA PHE A 6 -6.36 -6.07 28.79
C PHE A 6 -7.49 -7.11 28.93
N LEU A 7 -7.19 -8.31 29.42
CA LEU A 7 -8.17 -9.41 29.54
C LEU A 7 -8.95 -9.40 30.86
N LEU A 8 -8.65 -8.49 31.79
CA LEU A 8 -9.19 -8.50 33.16
C LEU A 8 -10.23 -7.39 33.46
N LEU A 9 -10.68 -6.60 32.48
CA LEU A 9 -11.77 -5.64 32.66
C LEU A 9 -13.04 -6.12 31.94
N SER A 10 -14.03 -6.49 32.74
CA SER A 10 -15.38 -6.89 32.37
C SER A 10 -16.18 -5.78 31.68
N SER A 11 -17.13 -6.19 30.81
CA SER A 11 -18.36 -5.49 30.37
C SER A 11 -18.24 -4.20 29.50
N LEU A 12 -19.06 -4.18 28.44
CA LEU A 12 -19.41 -3.11 27.47
C LEU A 12 -18.55 -2.96 26.20
N GLY A 13 -19.13 -3.38 25.07
CA GLY A 13 -18.75 -3.01 23.71
C GLY A 13 -17.73 -3.94 23.05
N LEU A 14 -18.16 -4.66 22.01
CA LEU A 14 -17.22 -5.20 21.01
C LEU A 14 -16.54 -3.99 20.34
N VAL A 15 -15.38 -3.59 20.86
CA VAL A 15 -14.51 -2.66 20.15
C VAL A 15 -14.01 -3.44 18.93
N ILE A 16 -14.60 -3.19 17.76
CA ILE A 16 -14.02 -3.61 16.50
C ILE A 16 -12.82 -2.69 16.30
N THR A 17 -11.67 -3.04 16.89
CA THR A 17 -10.43 -2.34 16.61
C THR A 17 -10.11 -2.63 15.16
N THR A 18 -10.32 -1.65 14.26
CA THR A 18 -9.79 -1.75 12.90
C THR A 18 -8.27 -1.72 13.05
N GLN A 19 -7.63 -2.88 13.13
CA GLN A 19 -6.18 -2.93 13.20
C GLN A 19 -5.63 -2.31 11.92
N ALA A 20 -4.95 -1.15 12.06
CA ALA A 20 -4.14 -0.60 11.01
C ALA A 20 -3.10 -1.66 10.64
N GLN A 21 -3.13 -2.10 9.38
CA GLN A 21 -2.23 -3.15 8.88
C GLN A 21 -1.37 -2.54 7.80
N ASP A 22 -0.07 -2.60 8.01
CA ASP A 22 0.92 -2.14 7.05
C ASP A 22 0.94 -3.06 5.82
N CYS A 23 1.24 -2.48 4.67
CA CYS A 23 1.42 -3.20 3.43
C CYS A 23 2.90 -3.51 3.19
N SER A 24 3.19 -4.68 2.62
CA SER A 24 4.50 -4.95 2.04
C SER A 24 4.73 -4.13 0.77
N LYS A 25 5.98 -4.07 0.30
CA LYS A 25 6.32 -3.42 -0.97
C LYS A 25 5.41 -3.89 -2.11
N PRO A 26 4.70 -2.97 -2.81
CA PRO A 26 3.81 -3.35 -3.89
C PRO A 26 4.61 -3.80 -5.11
N ALA A 27 4.05 -4.75 -5.84
CA ALA A 27 4.50 -5.11 -7.17
C ALA A 27 3.93 -4.13 -8.22
N GLY A 28 4.74 -3.77 -9.22
CA GLY A 28 4.29 -3.06 -10.40
C GLY A 28 3.71 -3.98 -11.46
N GLY A 29 3.11 -3.38 -12.50
CA GLY A 29 2.80 -4.08 -13.74
C GLY A 29 3.99 -4.11 -14.70
N ASP A 30 3.71 -4.43 -15.97
CA ASP A 30 4.73 -4.45 -17.01
C ASP A 30 5.31 -3.06 -17.28
N ASN A 31 6.64 -2.99 -17.39
CA ASN A 31 7.39 -1.79 -17.79
C ASN A 31 7.11 -0.57 -16.91
N MET A 32 6.95 -0.79 -15.60
CA MET A 32 6.79 0.28 -14.63
C MET A 32 7.45 -0.08 -13.29
N GLY A 33 7.87 0.95 -12.57
CA GLY A 33 8.45 0.84 -11.25
C GLY A 33 7.85 1.84 -10.25
N LEU A 34 8.05 1.55 -8.96
CA LEU A 34 7.84 2.55 -7.90
C LEU A 34 8.70 3.78 -8.18
N LYS A 35 8.20 4.96 -7.84
CA LYS A 35 8.89 6.24 -8.03
C LYS A 35 9.38 6.82 -6.71
N GLY A 36 10.51 7.51 -6.75
CA GLY A 36 11.04 8.30 -5.63
C GLY A 36 11.56 7.45 -4.47
N ASP A 37 11.54 8.01 -3.27
CA ASP A 37 12.14 7.36 -2.09
C ASP A 37 11.40 6.09 -1.64
N ASP A 38 10.14 5.94 -2.06
CA ASP A 38 9.33 4.75 -1.80
C ASP A 38 9.96 3.47 -2.40
N ILE A 39 10.88 3.60 -3.37
CA ILE A 39 11.68 2.49 -3.93
C ILE A 39 12.53 1.79 -2.85
N LEU A 40 12.97 2.53 -1.83
CA LEU A 40 13.88 2.03 -0.81
C LEU A 40 13.15 1.32 0.34
N LEU A 41 11.83 1.44 0.42
CA LEU A 41 11.01 0.92 1.50
C LEU A 41 10.54 -0.51 1.22
N GLN A 42 10.40 -1.30 2.28
CA GLN A 42 9.85 -2.66 2.24
C GLN A 42 8.46 -2.78 2.89
N THR A 43 8.11 -1.82 3.75
CA THR A 43 6.88 -1.79 4.52
C THR A 43 6.29 -0.38 4.48
N PHE A 44 4.97 -0.29 4.36
CA PHE A 44 4.24 0.96 4.16
C PHE A 44 3.06 1.02 5.13
N PRO A 45 2.91 2.11 5.91
CA PRO A 45 1.83 2.19 6.89
C PRO A 45 0.46 2.30 6.23
N GLU A 46 -0.59 1.92 6.97
CA GLU A 46 -1.99 2.11 6.58
C GLU A 46 -2.24 3.54 6.05
N GLY A 47 -2.94 3.64 4.91
CA GLY A 47 -3.25 4.93 4.26
C GLY A 47 -2.11 5.55 3.47
N LYS A 48 -0.88 4.98 3.49
CA LYS A 48 0.23 5.46 2.66
C LYS A 48 -0.13 5.33 1.18
N LYS A 49 0.02 6.43 0.46
CA LYS A 49 -0.06 6.49 -1.00
C LYS A 49 1.33 6.40 -1.60
N VAL A 50 1.48 5.56 -2.62
CA VAL A 50 2.70 5.44 -3.44
C VAL A 50 2.33 5.63 -4.90
N THR A 51 3.32 5.93 -5.74
CA THR A 51 3.11 6.22 -7.17
C THR A 51 4.11 5.44 -8.01
N PHE A 52 3.62 4.93 -9.14
CA PHE A 52 4.41 4.25 -10.17
C PHE A 52 4.73 5.19 -11.32
N ALA A 53 5.80 4.88 -12.04
CA ALA A 53 6.17 5.51 -13.30
C ALA A 53 6.52 4.42 -14.32
N CYS A 54 6.28 4.70 -15.60
CA CYS A 54 6.77 3.84 -16.67
C CYS A 54 8.30 3.83 -16.68
N ASP A 55 8.86 2.67 -16.98
CA ASP A 55 10.30 2.47 -17.10
C ASP A 55 10.86 3.25 -18.30
N VAL A 56 12.19 3.38 -18.35
CA VAL A 56 12.88 4.05 -19.45
C VAL A 56 12.53 3.35 -20.78
N GLY A 57 12.10 4.13 -21.77
CA GLY A 57 11.65 3.65 -23.08
C GLY A 57 10.14 3.37 -23.18
N TYR A 58 9.38 3.65 -22.11
CA TYR A 58 7.93 3.50 -22.07
C TYR A 58 7.24 4.80 -21.63
N VAL A 59 6.04 5.03 -22.18
CA VAL A 59 5.18 6.18 -21.89
C VAL A 59 3.84 5.76 -21.31
N THR A 60 3.16 6.68 -20.65
CA THR A 60 1.85 6.42 -20.04
C THR A 60 0.76 6.28 -21.11
N ALA A 61 0.25 5.05 -21.27
CA ALA A 61 -0.88 4.73 -22.15
C ALA A 61 -2.24 4.95 -21.48
N GLY A 62 -2.26 5.16 -20.15
CA GLY A 62 -3.46 5.56 -19.41
C GLY A 62 -3.55 4.98 -17.99
N GLY A 63 -4.66 5.30 -17.32
CA GLY A 63 -4.97 4.85 -15.96
C GLY A 63 -4.22 5.61 -14.85
N SER A 64 -4.55 5.31 -13.60
CA SER A 64 -3.99 6.00 -12.42
C SER A 64 -2.69 5.35 -11.95
N PRO A 65 -1.60 6.13 -11.74
CA PRO A 65 -0.30 5.62 -11.29
C PRO A 65 -0.20 5.39 -9.78
N SER A 66 -1.18 5.86 -9.01
CA SER A 66 -1.12 5.81 -7.56
C SER A 66 -2.00 4.72 -6.97
N ILE A 67 -1.48 4.07 -5.93
CA ILE A 67 -2.19 3.09 -5.10
C ILE A 67 -2.06 3.48 -3.63
N THR A 68 -3.00 3.02 -2.82
CA THR A 68 -3.06 3.31 -1.38
C THR A 68 -3.05 2.00 -0.60
N CYS A 69 -2.30 1.97 0.50
CA CYS A 69 -2.34 0.85 1.43
C CYS A 69 -3.63 0.91 2.24
N THR A 70 -4.41 -0.16 2.25
CA THR A 70 -5.69 -0.25 2.95
C THR A 70 -5.87 -1.64 3.53
N ALA A 71 -5.93 -1.72 4.86
CA ALA A 71 -6.04 -2.95 5.63
C ALA A 71 -5.03 -4.02 5.17
N GLY A 72 -3.75 -3.65 5.07
CA GLY A 72 -2.65 -4.55 4.67
C GLY A 72 -2.62 -4.92 3.19
N ASN A 73 -3.53 -4.37 2.38
CA ASN A 73 -3.65 -4.65 0.96
C ASN A 73 -3.53 -3.36 0.13
N TRP A 74 -2.94 -3.46 -1.05
CA TRP A 74 -2.89 -2.32 -1.97
C TRP A 74 -4.18 -2.21 -2.78
N THR A 75 -4.68 -0.99 -2.97
CA THR A 75 -5.71 -0.72 -3.98
C THR A 75 -5.20 -1.09 -5.38
N PRO A 76 -6.06 -1.48 -6.33
CA PRO A 76 -5.63 -1.88 -7.67
C PRO A 76 -4.83 -0.79 -8.40
N LEU A 77 -3.66 -1.15 -8.91
CA LEU A 77 -2.87 -0.32 -9.83
C LEU A 77 -3.51 -0.34 -11.22
N LYS A 78 -3.72 0.84 -11.80
CA LYS A 78 -4.38 0.98 -13.11
C LYS A 78 -3.47 1.55 -14.20
N LEU A 79 -2.24 1.93 -13.86
CA LEU A 79 -1.27 2.46 -14.82
C LEU A 79 -1.06 1.46 -15.94
N LYS A 80 -1.02 1.97 -17.17
CA LYS A 80 -0.63 1.23 -18.35
C LYS A 80 0.53 1.96 -19.01
N CYS A 81 1.53 1.19 -19.43
CA CYS A 81 2.71 1.69 -20.11
C CYS A 81 2.80 1.04 -21.49
N GLU A 82 3.15 1.83 -22.50
CA GLU A 82 3.41 1.38 -23.88
C GLU A 82 4.77 1.89 -24.34
N SER A 83 5.39 1.23 -25.31
CA SER A 83 6.67 1.69 -25.87
C SER A 83 6.47 3.07 -26.49
N GLU A 84 7.45 3.95 -26.28
CA GLU A 84 7.49 5.28 -26.91
C GLU A 84 7.51 5.21 -28.45
#